data_AF-A0A418SPD2-F1
#
_entry.id   AF-A0A418SPD2-F1
#
_cell.length_a   1.000
_cell.length_b   1.000
_cell.length_c   1.000
_cell.angle_alpha   90.00
_cell.angle_beta   90.00
_cell.angle_gamma   90.00
#
_symmetry.space_group_name_H-M   'P 1'
#
loop_
_entity.id
_entity.type
_entity.pdbx_description
1 polymer ?
#
loop_
_entity_poly.entity_id
_entity_poly.type
_entity_poly.pdbx_seq_one_letter_code
_entity_poly.pdbx_strand_id
1 'polypeptide(L)' 'MLGAIQAVIPQLSEMILELNTSEEERKQCLEDLHKLKHAVSCYEWLQRFVNDLQNEVYFTERTEE' A
#
# COMPACT_ATOMS: atom_id res chain seq x y z
N MET A 1 -2.05 -3.50 11.02
CA MET A 1 -2.61 -2.42 10.17
C MET A 1 -2.54 -2.80 8.69
N LEU A 2 -1.37 -3.13 8.14
CA LEU A 2 -1.26 -3.54 6.73
C LEU A 2 -2.15 -4.74 6.34
N GLY A 3 -2.21 -5.77 7.20
CA GLY A 3 -3.07 -6.94 6.95
C GLY A 3 -4.58 -6.62 6.88
N ALA A 4 -5.04 -5.60 7.60
CA ALA A 4 -6.43 -5.15 7.51
C ALA A 4 -6.71 -4.41 6.18
N ILE A 5 -5.74 -3.61 5.71
CA ILE A 5 -5.82 -2.93 4.42
C ILE A 5 -5.82 -3.95 3.27
N GLN A 6 -4.92 -4.93 3.32
CA GLN A 6 -4.82 -5.98 2.31
C GLN A 6 -6.07 -6.87 2.25
N ALA A 7 -6.78 -7.05 3.36
CA ALA A 7 -8.03 -7.82 3.39
C ALA A 7 -9.23 -7.08 2.76
N VAL A 8 -9.23 -5.75 2.77
CA VAL A 8 -10.35 -4.91 2.29
C VAL A 8 -10.20 -4.52 0.82
N ILE A 9 -8.97 -4.42 0.29
CA ILE A 9 -8.71 -4.11 -1.13
C ILE A 9 -9.48 -5.05 -2.10
N PRO A 10 -9.50 -6.39 -1.91
CA PRO A 10 -10.28 -7.29 -2.75
C PRO A 10 -11.79 -7.02 -2.67
N GLN A 11 -12.32 -6.78 -1.47
CA GLN A 11 -13.75 -6.54 -1.24
C GLN A 11 -14.23 -5.26 -1.94
N LEU A 12 -13.45 -4.18 -1.84
CA LEU A 12 -13.73 -2.93 -2.57
C LEU A 12 -13.65 -3.12 -4.09
N SER A 13 -12.70 -3.95 -4.56
CA SER A 13 -12.58 -4.25 -5.99
C SER A 13 -13.78 -5.02 -6.51
N GLU A 14 -14.30 -5.99 -5.74
CA GLU A 14 -15.53 -6.72 -6.07
C GLU A 14 -16.74 -5.80 -6.11
N MET A 15 -16.93 -4.94 -5.09
CA MET A 15 -18.01 -3.95 -5.07
C MET A 15 -17.97 -2.99 -6.26
N ILE A 16 -16.78 -2.58 -6.73
CA ILE A 16 -16.65 -1.73 -7.92
C ILE A 16 -17.13 -2.45 -9.18
N LEU A 17 -16.82 -3.75 -9.30
CA LEU A 17 -17.14 -4.58 -10.46
C LEU A 17 -18.58 -5.10 -10.46
N GLU A 18 -19.26 -5.08 -9.32
CA GLU A 18 -20.67 -5.45 -9.22
C GLU A 18 -21.56 -4.52 -10.05
N LEU A 19 -22.42 -5.15 -10.87
CA LEU A 19 -23.35 -4.47 -11.78
C LEU A 19 -24.41 -3.64 -11.06
N ASN A 20 -24.81 -4.07 -9.87
CA ASN A 20 -25.88 -3.43 -9.09
C ASN A 20 -25.36 -2.30 -8.20
N THR A 21 -24.05 -2.12 -8.08
CA THR A 21 -23.46 -1.01 -7.34
C THR A 21 -23.80 0.29 -8.04
N SER A 22 -24.35 1.25 -7.27
CA SER A 22 -24.67 2.57 -7.80
C SER A 22 -23.40 3.31 -8.24
N GLU A 23 -23.53 4.27 -9.15
CA GLU A 23 -22.37 5.06 -9.61
C GLU A 23 -21.71 5.83 -8.46
N GLU A 24 -22.49 6.32 -7.51
CA GLU A 24 -22.01 7.05 -6.34
C GLU A 24 -21.20 6.14 -5.41
N GLU A 25 -21.74 4.96 -5.06
CA GLU A 25 -21.01 3.97 -4.25
C GLU A 25 -19.75 3.47 -4.96
N ARG A 26 -19.82 3.23 -6.27
CA ARG A 26 -18.67 2.81 -7.08
C ARG A 26 -17.58 3.87 -7.06
N LYS A 27 -17.95 5.15 -7.17
CA LYS A 27 -17.00 6.27 -7.10
C LYS A 27 -16.34 6.36 -5.74
N GLN A 28 -17.11 6.25 -4.65
CA GLN A 28 -16.57 6.23 -3.29
C GLN A 28 -15.60 5.05 -3.08
N CYS A 29 -15.97 3.86 -3.55
CA CYS A 29 -15.09 2.68 -3.50
C CYS A 29 -13.80 2.90 -4.29
N LEU A 30 -13.84 3.54 -5.45
CA LEU A 30 -12.66 3.87 -6.25
C LEU A 30 -11.73 4.85 -5.53
N GLU A 31 -12.29 5.89 -4.90
CA GLU A 31 -11.52 6.86 -4.13
C GLU A 31 -10.83 6.19 -2.93
N ASP A 32 -11.55 5.34 -2.20
CA ASP A 32 -11.00 4.63 -1.05
C ASP A 32 -9.96 3.59 -1.47
N LEU A 33 -10.20 2.87 -2.56
CA LEU A 33 -9.22 1.94 -3.13
C LEU A 33 -7.92 2.67 -3.51
N HIS A 34 -8.01 3.88 -4.07
CA HIS A 34 -6.84 4.69 -4.40
C HIS A 34 -6.05 5.10 -3.14
N LYS A 35 -6.74 5.58 -2.10
CA LYS A 35 -6.11 5.92 -0.81
C LYS A 35 -5.43 4.72 -0.17
N LEU A 36 -6.10 3.57 -0.17
CA LEU A 36 -5.57 2.33 0.42
C LEU A 36 -4.34 1.81 -0.33
N LYS A 37 -4.37 1.81 -1.68
CA LYS A 37 -3.19 1.46 -2.48
C LYS A 37 -2.00 2.37 -2.19
N HIS A 38 -2.26 3.67 -2.09
CA HIS A 38 -1.22 4.63 -1.75
C HIS A 38 -0.64 4.39 -0.35
N ALA A 39 -1.49 4.11 0.65
CA ALA A 39 -1.06 3.77 1.99
C ALA A 39 -0.19 2.50 2.04
N VAL A 40 -0.54 1.46 1.26
CA VAL A 40 0.29 0.24 1.14
C VAL A 40 1.65 0.58 0.56
N SER A 41 1.72 1.33 -0.54
CA SER A 41 3.00 1.71 -1.16
C SER A 41 3.88 2.54 -0.22
N CYS A 42 3.29 3.47 0.53
CA CYS A 42 4.02 4.23 1.54
C CYS A 42 4.59 3.32 2.65
N TYR A 43 3.81 2.34 3.09
CA TYR A 43 4.24 1.39 4.12
C TYR A 43 5.35 0.46 3.60
N GLU A 44 5.22 -0.08 2.40
CA GLU A 44 6.24 -0.91 1.76
C GLU A 44 7.56 -0.16 1.61
N TRP A 45 7.51 1.10 1.18
CA TRP A 45 8.68 1.95 1.07
C TRP A 45 9.35 2.17 2.43
N LEU A 46 8.57 2.52 3.46
CA LEU A 46 9.08 2.73 4.81
C LEU A 46 9.70 1.46 5.39
N GLN A 47 9.05 0.31 5.18
CA GLN A 47 9.55 -0.96 5.66
C GLN A 47 10.85 -1.36 4.95
N ARG A 48 10.96 -1.13 3.65
CA ARG A 48 12.22 -1.30 2.92
C ARG A 48 13.31 -0.40 3.49
N PHE A 49 13.02 0.88 3.73
CA PHE A 49 13.97 1.81 4.32
C PHE A 49 14.46 1.32 5.71
N VAL A 50 13.55 0.87 6.57
CA VAL A 50 13.91 0.32 7.89
C VAL A 50 14.77 -0.93 7.75
N ASN A 51 14.43 -1.84 6.83
CA ASN A 51 15.23 -3.03 6.58
C ASN A 51 16.63 -2.68 6.06
N ASP A 52 16.73 -1.72 5.14
CA ASP A 52 18.01 -1.26 4.59
C ASP A 52 18.87 -0.60 5.69
N LEU A 53 18.25 0.14 6.61
CA LEU A 53 18.92 0.70 7.80
C LEU A 53 19.43 -0.39 8.75
N GLN A 54 18.61 -1.41 9.03
CA GLN A 54 18.97 -2.54 9.90
C GLN A 54 20.09 -3.40 9.32
N ASN A 55 20.15 -3.52 7.99
CA ASN A 55 21.18 -4.28 7.28
C ASN A 55 22.44 -3.45 7.00
N GLU A 56 22.55 -2.27 7.61
CA GLU A 56 23.67 -1.33 7.46
C GLU A 56 23.97 -0.93 6.00
N VAL A 57 22.99 -1.10 5.10
CA VAL A 57 23.14 -0.89 3.63
C VAL A 57 23.59 0.53 3.30
N TYR A 58 23.15 1.50 4.12
CA TYR A 58 23.50 2.91 3.93
C TYR A 58 24.85 3.31 4.57
N PHE A 59 25.52 2.41 5.29
CA PHE A 59 26.75 2.70 6.02
C PHE A 59 27.98 1.98 5.45
N THR A 60 27.82 1.19 4.38
CA THR A 60 28.88 0.34 3.81
C THR A 60 29.96 1.09 2.99
N GLU A 61 29.99 2.41 2.96
CA GLU A 61 31.05 3.15 2.28
C GLU A 61 31.84 4.09 3.21
N ARG A 62 32.89 3.51 3.83
CA ARG A 62 34.22 4.12 3.97
C ARG A 62 35.21 3.07 4.50
N THR A 63 35.80 2.31 3.59
CA THR A 63 37.20 1.89 3.77
C THR A 63 37.91 2.28 2.48
N GLU A 64 38.43 3.51 2.48
CA GLU A 64 39.44 3.95 1.51
C GLU A 64 40.71 3.14 1.81
N GLU A 65 41.16 2.32 0.85
CA GLU A 65 42.52 1.78 0.80
C GLU A 65 43.44 2.71 0.00
#